data_AF-A0A0C9TIH4-F1
#
_entry.id   AF-A0A0C9TIH4-F1
#
_cell.length_a   1.000
_cell.length_b   1.000
_cell.length_c   1.000
_cell.angle_alpha   90.00
_cell.angle_beta   90.00
_cell.angle_gamma   90.00
#
_symmetry.space_group_name_H-M   'P 1'
#
loop_
_entity.id
_entity.type
_entity.pdbx_description
1 polymer ?
#
loop_
_entity_poly.entity_id
_entity_poly.type
_entity_poly.pdbx_seq_one_letter_code
_entity_poly.pdbx_strand_id
1 'polypeptide(L)'
;MYHRPRPLRYVAAQPPANLGAQQQSLSLGTSQSSNSRSLSPANSTATGYTDPHPQARFSSIDNIPDSETPEIVVWFTSLDEHDARKKDHLRFTPFGQLLYDEGFQYLSQLSPSVMSLEELAASMGTSKGTAAFVRCYAKQDLEALLSR
;
A
#
# COMPACT_ATOMS: atom_id res chain seq x y z
N MET A 1 3.81 -40.80 -42.63
CA MET A 1 4.28 -41.54 -41.45
C MET A 1 3.87 -40.77 -40.21
N TYR A 2 3.17 -41.45 -39.30
CA TYR A 2 2.58 -40.93 -38.08
C TYR A 2 3.67 -40.58 -37.05
N HIS A 3 3.44 -39.58 -36.19
CA HIS A 3 3.22 -39.80 -34.75
C HIS A 3 3.01 -38.47 -34.00
N ARG A 4 1.77 -38.28 -33.50
CA ARG A 4 1.44 -37.39 -32.37
C ARG A 4 1.87 -38.07 -31.07
N PRO A 5 2.39 -37.34 -30.08
CA PRO A 5 2.36 -37.77 -28.69
C PRO A 5 1.09 -37.25 -27.98
N ARG A 6 0.34 -38.15 -27.33
CA ARG A 6 -0.56 -37.85 -26.21
C ARG A 6 0.15 -38.31 -24.92
N PRO A 7 0.07 -37.53 -23.83
CA PRO A 7 -0.48 -38.04 -22.57
C PRO A 7 -1.23 -36.92 -21.81
N LEU A 8 -2.06 -37.07 -20.77
CA LEU A 8 -2.61 -38.15 -19.95
C LEU A 8 -3.95 -37.59 -19.44
N ARG A 9 -5.00 -38.41 -19.41
CA ARG A 9 -6.29 -38.05 -18.81
C ARG A 9 -6.09 -37.99 -17.30
N TYR A 10 -6.29 -36.83 -16.68
CA TYR A 10 -6.51 -36.77 -15.24
C TYR A 10 -7.95 -37.24 -14.96
N VAL A 11 -8.05 -38.35 -14.23
CA VAL A 11 -9.30 -38.91 -13.73
C VAL A 11 -9.72 -38.12 -12.49
N ALA A 12 -11.02 -37.84 -12.41
CA ALA A 12 -11.68 -37.07 -11.38
C ALA A 12 -11.45 -37.60 -9.96
N ALA A 13 -11.25 -36.68 -9.01
CA ALA A 13 -11.44 -36.93 -7.59
C ALA A 13 -12.65 -36.12 -7.12
N GLN A 14 -13.83 -36.75 -7.11
CA GLN A 14 -14.99 -36.26 -6.38
C GLN A 14 -14.76 -36.53 -4.87
N PRO A 15 -15.00 -35.55 -3.97
CA PRO A 15 -15.15 -35.86 -2.55
C PRO A 15 -16.54 -36.50 -2.30
N PRO A 16 -16.64 -37.54 -1.46
CA PRO A 16 -17.91 -38.18 -1.17
C PRO A 16 -18.80 -37.34 -0.25
N ALA A 17 -20.10 -37.36 -0.53
CA ALA A 17 -21.16 -36.93 0.38
C ALA A 17 -21.65 -38.13 1.22
N ASN A 18 -21.73 -38.00 2.55
CA ASN A 18 -22.60 -38.77 3.45
C ASN A 18 -22.59 -38.07 4.84
N LEU A 19 -23.62 -37.36 5.29
CA LEU A 19 -24.85 -37.82 5.96
C LEU A 19 -24.59 -38.83 7.12
N GLY A 20 -24.91 -38.42 8.36
CA GLY A 20 -25.40 -39.34 9.40
C GLY A 20 -24.72 -39.35 10.79
N ALA A 21 -25.27 -38.56 11.71
CA ALA A 21 -25.70 -38.91 13.09
C ALA A 21 -24.73 -39.23 14.27
N GLN A 22 -25.09 -38.58 15.41
CA GLN A 22 -25.05 -38.98 16.85
C GLN A 22 -23.69 -39.03 17.60
N GLN A 23 -23.42 -38.05 18.48
CA GLN A 23 -23.82 -37.91 19.90
C GLN A 23 -22.94 -38.69 20.88
N GLN A 24 -22.23 -37.97 21.77
CA GLN A 24 -22.14 -38.31 23.20
C GLN A 24 -21.64 -37.10 24.02
N SER A 25 -22.43 -36.77 25.03
CA SER A 25 -22.29 -35.64 25.96
C SER A 25 -21.13 -35.82 26.94
N LEU A 26 -20.48 -34.72 27.30
CA LEU A 26 -19.87 -34.52 28.61
C LEU A 26 -20.24 -33.12 29.09
N SER A 27 -21.17 -33.07 30.05
CA SER A 27 -21.58 -31.86 30.74
C SER A 27 -20.62 -31.50 31.88
N LEU A 28 -20.71 -30.23 32.27
CA LEU A 28 -20.54 -29.65 33.62
C LEU A 28 -19.22 -28.90 33.92
N GLY A 29 -19.38 -27.63 34.27
CA GLY A 29 -18.33 -26.74 34.79
C GLY A 29 -18.64 -25.24 34.56
N THR A 30 -19.84 -24.77 34.91
CA THR A 30 -20.10 -23.79 35.99
C THR A 30 -19.90 -22.30 35.67
N SER A 31 -20.99 -21.56 35.96
CA SER A 31 -21.05 -20.16 36.41
C SER A 31 -21.15 -19.05 35.35
N GLN A 32 -22.37 -18.87 34.82
CA GLN A 32 -22.87 -17.52 34.51
C GLN A 32 -23.51 -16.94 35.76
N SER A 33 -22.99 -15.80 36.23
CA SER A 33 -23.72 -14.90 37.12
C SER A 33 -23.61 -13.49 36.55
N SER A 34 -24.75 -13.01 36.06
CA SER A 34 -24.95 -11.67 35.53
C SER A 34 -24.66 -10.62 36.59
N ASN A 35 -23.90 -9.58 36.23
CA ASN A 35 -24.03 -8.26 36.82
C ASN A 35 -23.52 -7.21 35.83
N SER A 36 -24.43 -6.77 34.95
CA SER A 36 -24.29 -5.52 34.23
C SER A 36 -24.56 -4.36 35.20
N ARG A 37 -23.48 -3.76 35.72
CA ARG A 37 -23.51 -2.44 36.35
C ARG A 37 -22.77 -1.45 35.47
N SER A 38 -23.55 -0.54 34.89
CA SER A 38 -23.09 0.72 34.32
C SER A 38 -22.27 1.50 35.35
N LEU A 39 -21.08 1.94 34.96
CA LEU A 39 -20.42 3.14 35.49
C LEU A 39 -19.66 3.79 34.34
N SER A 40 -20.16 4.95 33.89
CA SER A 40 -19.41 5.87 33.05
C SER A 40 -18.12 6.29 33.75
N PRO A 41 -17.08 6.63 32.98
CA PRO A 41 -16.20 7.71 33.39
C PRO A 41 -16.48 8.91 32.50
N ALA A 42 -17.10 9.93 33.10
CA ALA A 42 -16.92 11.28 32.62
C ALA A 42 -15.45 11.64 32.84
N ASN A 43 -14.69 11.83 31.77
CA ASN A 43 -13.72 12.90 31.76
C ASN A 43 -13.93 13.71 30.49
N SER A 44 -14.32 14.96 30.69
CA SER A 44 -14.15 16.01 29.70
C SER A 44 -12.78 16.61 29.99
N THR A 45 -11.82 16.33 29.13
CA THR A 45 -10.75 17.27 28.83
C THR A 45 -10.46 17.12 27.35
N ALA A 46 -11.13 17.97 26.58
CA ALA A 46 -10.81 18.27 25.20
C ALA A 46 -9.43 18.96 25.16
N THR A 47 -8.36 18.18 25.25
CA THR A 47 -7.13 18.53 24.57
C THR A 47 -7.35 18.10 23.13
N GLY A 48 -7.59 19.07 22.26
CA GLY A 48 -7.51 18.90 20.83
C GLY A 48 -6.11 18.40 20.48
N TYR A 49 -5.92 17.09 20.55
CA TYR A 49 -4.91 16.43 19.75
C TYR A 49 -5.44 16.50 18.33
N THR A 50 -5.16 17.63 17.68
CA THR A 50 -4.92 17.62 16.26
C THR A 50 -3.74 16.66 16.09
N ASP A 51 -4.05 15.37 15.96
CA ASP A 51 -3.17 14.46 15.23
C ASP A 51 -2.78 15.23 13.98
N PRO A 52 -1.48 15.51 13.74
CA PRO A 52 -1.08 16.06 12.46
C PRO A 52 -1.39 14.97 11.44
N HIS A 53 -2.60 15.03 10.92
CA HIS A 53 -3.08 14.20 9.84
C HIS A 53 -1.96 14.18 8.80
N PRO A 54 -1.54 13.02 8.28
CA PRO A 54 -0.52 12.95 7.23
C PRO A 54 -0.77 13.89 6.04
N GLN A 55 -2.01 14.37 5.83
CA GLN A 55 -2.36 15.40 4.85
C GLN A 55 -1.71 16.77 5.12
N ALA A 56 -1.57 17.22 6.37
CA ALA A 56 -1.08 18.56 6.68
C ALA A 56 0.37 18.80 6.18
N ARG A 57 1.20 17.75 6.14
CA ARG A 57 2.56 17.87 5.60
C ARG A 57 2.60 17.89 4.07
N PHE A 58 1.70 17.16 3.40
CA PHE A 58 1.58 17.28 1.95
C PHE A 58 1.09 18.67 1.54
N SER A 59 0.24 19.31 2.33
CA SER A 59 -0.19 20.69 2.05
C SER A 59 0.99 21.67 1.99
N SER A 60 2.06 21.49 2.75
CA SER A 60 3.27 22.33 2.63
C SER A 60 4.11 21.98 1.40
N ILE A 61 4.09 20.71 0.97
CA ILE A 61 4.84 20.19 -0.17
C ILE A 61 4.18 20.59 -1.51
N ASP A 62 2.85 20.67 -1.54
CA ASP A 62 2.07 21.12 -2.69
C ASP A 62 2.33 22.60 -3.06
N ASN A 63 2.97 23.36 -2.16
CA ASN A 63 3.37 24.75 -2.42
C ASN A 63 4.77 24.88 -3.02
N ILE A 64 5.52 23.79 -3.16
CA ILE A 64 6.83 23.83 -3.82
C ILE A 64 6.58 23.95 -5.33
N PRO A 65 7.07 25.01 -6.00
CA PRO A 65 6.89 25.14 -7.42
C PRO A 65 7.63 24.01 -8.14
N ASP A 66 7.01 23.47 -9.18
CA ASP A 66 7.52 22.34 -9.96
C ASP A 66 8.99 22.53 -10.38
N SER A 67 9.35 23.75 -10.78
CA SER A 67 10.72 24.13 -11.19
C SER A 67 11.79 24.01 -10.10
N GLU A 68 11.39 23.94 -8.82
CA GLU A 68 12.30 23.76 -7.69
C GLU A 68 12.39 22.29 -7.24
N THR A 69 11.59 21.41 -7.85
CA THR A 69 11.63 19.97 -7.58
C THR A 69 12.40 19.22 -8.67
N PRO A 70 13.04 18.09 -8.33
CA PRO A 70 13.78 17.32 -9.31
C PRO A 70 12.84 16.75 -10.39
N GLU A 71 13.37 16.66 -11.61
CA GLU A 71 12.69 15.98 -12.71
C GLU A 71 12.43 14.51 -12.34
N ILE A 72 11.26 14.01 -12.72
CA ILE A 72 10.79 12.69 -12.29
C ILE A 72 11.74 11.59 -12.75
N VAL A 73 12.23 11.65 -14.00
CA VAL A 73 13.14 10.64 -14.57
C VAL A 73 14.46 10.61 -13.80
N VAL A 74 15.05 11.79 -13.58
CA VAL A 74 16.32 11.95 -12.85
C VAL A 74 16.17 11.44 -11.41
N TRP A 75 15.06 11.75 -10.76
CA TRP A 75 14.78 11.29 -9.40
C TRP A 75 14.62 9.77 -9.33
N PHE A 76 13.86 9.15 -10.23
CA PHE A 76 13.73 7.68 -10.27
C PHE A 76 15.07 6.98 -10.59
N THR A 77 15.93 7.58 -11.42
CA THR A 77 17.27 7.06 -11.66
C THR A 77 18.16 7.14 -10.41
N SER A 78 18.10 8.23 -9.64
CA SER A 78 18.90 8.33 -8.41
C SER A 78 18.49 7.28 -7.36
N LEU A 79 17.22 6.87 -7.33
CA LEU A 79 16.77 5.77 -6.46
C LEU A 79 17.47 4.44 -6.75
N ASP A 80 17.87 4.19 -8.00
CA ASP A 80 18.60 2.98 -8.40
C ASP A 80 20.08 3.01 -7.98
N GLU A 81 20.63 4.20 -7.75
CA GLU A 81 22.01 4.38 -7.31
C GLU A 81 22.16 4.19 -5.79
N HIS A 82 21.06 4.40 -5.04
CA HIS A 82 21.04 4.21 -3.59
C HIS A 82 20.75 2.76 -3.20
N ASP A 83 21.79 1.99 -2.89
CA ASP A 83 21.67 0.59 -2.45
C ASP A 83 20.77 0.40 -1.21
N ALA A 84 20.66 1.41 -0.34
CA ALA A 84 19.77 1.39 0.82
C ALA A 84 18.27 1.48 0.45
N ARG A 85 17.94 1.98 -0.75
CA ARG A 85 16.56 2.15 -1.25
C ARG A 85 16.16 1.04 -2.22
N LYS A 86 17.08 0.15 -2.63
CA LYS A 86 16.81 -1.05 -3.44
C LYS A 86 16.01 -2.08 -2.65
N LYS A 87 14.70 -2.00 -2.74
CA LYS A 87 13.81 -3.07 -2.29
C LYS A 87 13.78 -4.19 -3.35
N ASP A 88 14.14 -5.41 -2.96
CA ASP A 88 13.90 -6.65 -3.74
C ASP A 88 14.41 -6.63 -5.20
N HIS A 89 15.57 -6.03 -5.48
CA HIS A 89 16.12 -5.86 -6.84
C HIS A 89 15.23 -5.07 -7.81
N LEU A 90 14.26 -4.31 -7.29
CA LEU A 90 13.42 -3.45 -8.09
C LEU A 90 14.25 -2.32 -8.69
N ARG A 91 14.16 -2.15 -10.01
CA ARG A 91 14.70 -0.99 -10.71
C ARG A 91 13.62 0.07 -10.82
N PHE A 92 13.92 1.27 -10.36
CA PHE A 92 13.06 2.44 -10.30
C PHE A 92 13.10 3.27 -11.58
N THR A 93 14.23 3.31 -12.28
CA THR A 93 14.41 4.06 -13.54
C THR A 93 13.28 3.85 -14.56
N PRO A 94 12.80 2.62 -14.84
CA PRO A 94 11.72 2.42 -15.81
C PRO A 94 10.42 3.12 -15.44
N PHE A 95 10.12 3.26 -14.15
CA PHE A 95 8.90 3.93 -13.68
C PHE A 95 8.94 5.42 -13.93
N GLY A 96 10.11 6.06 -13.78
CA GLY A 96 10.28 7.47 -14.11
C GLY A 96 9.96 7.77 -15.57
N GLN A 97 10.42 6.91 -16.49
CA GLN A 97 10.11 7.07 -17.91
C GLN A 97 8.63 6.86 -18.21
N LEU A 98 7.98 5.84 -17.61
CA LEU A 98 6.54 5.61 -17.77
C LEU A 98 5.72 6.82 -17.35
N LEU A 99 6.05 7.42 -16.19
CA LEU A 99 5.35 8.60 -15.69
C LEU A 99 5.62 9.84 -16.56
N TYR A 100 6.84 9.97 -17.09
CA TYR A 100 7.18 11.03 -18.05
C TYR A 100 6.36 10.92 -19.34
N ASP A 101 6.21 9.71 -19.88
CA ASP A 101 5.43 9.47 -21.09
C ASP A 101 3.92 9.72 -20.85
N GLU A 102 3.45 9.61 -19.61
CA GLU A 102 2.10 10.02 -19.19
C GLU A 102 1.93 11.52 -18.92
N GLY A 103 3.02 12.30 -18.99
CA GLY A 103 3.01 13.75 -18.85
C GLY A 103 3.42 14.29 -17.48
N PHE A 104 3.86 13.41 -16.56
CA PHE A 104 4.42 13.84 -15.27
C PHE A 104 5.90 14.19 -15.45
N GLN A 105 6.26 15.45 -15.21
CA GLN A 105 7.62 15.96 -15.41
C GLN A 105 8.39 16.10 -14.09
N TYR A 106 7.69 16.37 -13.00
CA TYR A 106 8.30 16.83 -11.74
C TYR A 106 7.86 15.99 -10.54
N LEU A 107 8.74 15.91 -9.54
CA LEU A 107 8.49 15.10 -8.34
C LEU A 107 7.29 15.58 -7.51
N SER A 108 7.04 16.90 -7.47
CA SER A 108 5.86 17.51 -6.83
C SER A 108 4.55 16.86 -7.29
N GLN A 109 4.47 16.45 -8.56
CA GLN A 109 3.26 15.92 -9.17
C GLN A 109 2.90 14.50 -8.69
N LEU A 110 3.79 13.85 -7.93
CA LEU A 110 3.47 12.59 -7.22
C LEU A 110 2.71 12.82 -5.91
N SER A 111 2.44 14.08 -5.54
CA SER A 111 1.68 14.40 -4.34
C SER A 111 0.26 13.83 -4.41
N PRO A 112 -0.36 13.52 -3.25
CA PRO A 112 -1.74 13.06 -3.19
C PRO A 112 -2.76 14.02 -3.79
N SER A 113 -2.40 15.31 -3.92
CA SER A 113 -3.25 16.37 -4.45
C SER A 113 -3.31 16.36 -5.98
N VAL A 114 -2.26 15.85 -6.64
CA VAL A 114 -2.17 15.76 -8.10
C VAL A 114 -2.48 14.36 -8.61
N MET A 115 -2.02 13.32 -7.91
CA MET A 115 -2.17 11.93 -8.32
C MET A 115 -2.59 11.06 -7.14
N SER A 116 -3.69 10.32 -7.25
CA SER A 116 -4.07 9.36 -6.22
C SER A 116 -3.08 8.20 -6.13
N LEU A 117 -3.14 7.43 -5.05
CA LEU A 117 -2.24 6.28 -4.89
C LEU A 117 -2.56 5.15 -5.87
N GLU A 118 -3.82 5.02 -6.27
CA GLU A 118 -4.28 4.01 -7.22
C GLU A 118 -3.87 4.36 -8.65
N GLU A 119 -3.98 5.64 -9.03
CA GLU A 119 -3.48 6.13 -10.31
C GLU A 119 -1.96 5.93 -10.39
N LEU A 120 -1.21 6.31 -9.36
CA LEU A 120 0.24 6.10 -9.33
C LEU A 120 0.63 4.63 -9.51
N ALA A 121 -0.10 3.72 -8.86
CA ALA A 121 0.14 2.28 -9.02
C ALA A 121 -0.19 1.81 -10.45
N ALA A 122 -1.27 2.31 -11.05
CA ALA A 122 -1.68 1.98 -12.40
C ALA A 122 -0.66 2.46 -13.44
N SER A 123 -0.22 3.73 -13.35
CA SER A 123 0.75 4.34 -14.26
C SER A 123 2.11 3.64 -14.23
N MET A 124 2.55 3.20 -13.05
CA MET A 124 3.78 2.43 -12.92
C MET A 124 3.60 0.92 -13.20
N GLY A 125 2.38 0.46 -13.51
CA GLY A 125 2.06 -0.95 -13.73
C GLY A 125 2.41 -1.85 -12.53
N THR A 126 2.25 -1.34 -11.30
CA THR A 126 2.77 -1.97 -10.09
C THR A 126 1.72 -2.11 -8.98
N SER A 127 2.12 -2.71 -7.86
CA SER A 127 1.25 -2.85 -6.70
C SER A 127 1.08 -1.52 -5.96
N LYS A 128 -0.08 -1.34 -5.29
CA LYS A 128 -0.34 -0.19 -4.40
C LYS A 128 0.75 -0.03 -3.32
N GLY A 129 1.37 -1.13 -2.88
CA GLY A 129 2.47 -1.12 -1.93
C GLY A 129 3.75 -0.51 -2.50
N THR A 130 4.09 -0.81 -3.76
CA THR A 130 5.24 -0.19 -4.45
C THR A 130 4.99 1.30 -4.69
N ALA A 131 3.77 1.66 -5.14
CA ALA A 131 3.39 3.06 -5.30
C ALA A 131 3.45 3.85 -3.98
N ALA A 132 3.02 3.24 -2.87
CA ALA A 132 3.09 3.87 -1.56
C ALA A 132 4.55 4.10 -1.14
N PHE A 133 5.42 3.14 -1.43
CA PHE A 133 6.85 3.24 -1.14
C PHE A 133 7.51 4.38 -1.92
N VAL A 134 7.25 4.46 -3.23
CA VAL A 134 7.72 5.57 -4.09
C VAL A 134 7.24 6.91 -3.54
N ARG A 135 5.95 7.04 -3.22
CA ARG A 135 5.38 8.28 -2.69
C ARG A 135 6.00 8.67 -1.34
N CYS A 136 6.34 7.70 -0.49
CA CYS A 136 7.03 7.98 0.77
C CYS A 136 8.43 8.56 0.55
N TYR A 137 9.19 8.12 -0.45
CA TYR A 137 10.48 8.74 -0.77
C TYR A 137 10.32 10.09 -1.45
N ALA A 138 9.36 10.23 -2.38
CA ALA A 138 9.06 11.50 -3.01
C ALA A 138 8.76 12.56 -1.95
N LYS A 139 7.93 12.21 -0.96
CA LYS A 139 7.64 13.08 0.18
C LYS A 139 8.91 13.47 0.96
N GLN A 140 9.75 12.51 1.33
CA GLN A 140 10.97 12.79 2.11
C GLN A 140 11.92 13.72 1.36
N ASP A 141 12.11 13.49 0.07
CA ASP A 141 13.02 14.31 -0.73
C ASP A 141 12.42 15.72 -0.97
N LEU A 142 11.10 15.85 -1.10
CA LEU A 142 10.43 17.16 -1.14
C LEU A 142 10.48 17.91 0.20
N GLU A 143 10.32 17.22 1.33
CA GLU A 143 10.49 17.81 2.67
C GLU A 143 11.95 18.27 2.91
N ALA A 144 12.93 17.57 2.33
CA ALA A 144 14.33 17.97 2.39
C ALA A 144 14.61 19.29 1.65
N LEU A 145 13.88 19.57 0.56
CA LEU A 145 13.99 20.86 -0.15
C LEU A 145 13.48 22.04 0.69
N LEU A 146 12.42 21.83 1.47
CA LEU A 146 11.86 22.85 2.37
C LEU A 146 12.74 23.16 3.60
N SER A 147 13.66 22.26 3.94
CA SER A 147 14.52 22.37 5.12
C SER A 147 15.91 22.96 4.82
N ARG A 148 16.14 23.41 3.59
CA ARG A 148 17.42 23.95 3.10
C ARG A 148 17.47 25.47 3.20
#